data_AF-A0A0U4NII7-F1
#
_entry.id   AF-A0A0U4NII7-F1
#
_cell.length_a   1.000
_cell.length_b   1.000
_cell.length_c   1.000
_cell.angle_alpha   90.00
_cell.angle_beta   90.00
_cell.angle_gamma   90.00
#
_symmetry.space_group_name_H-M   'P 1'
#
loop_
_entity.id
_entity.type
_entity.pdbx_description
1 polymer ?
#
loop_
_entity_poly.entity_id
_entity_poly.type
_entity_poly.pdbx_seq_one_letter_code
_entity_poly.pdbx_strand_id
1 'polypeptide(L)'
;MELKLSTDAIITTAAIALLAAITLTKGDVLFIGHWYYASVFLLVFIACAVIKTKPLFISGAVLAVGLTFGVYIRANWGPSAINDLLGLGHIFSLPGAFVGLFITGVISRSSKCHKPILVFIMGFLGFGTGFIINQTVLCSTVMACSALSGS
;
A
#
# COMPACT_ATOMS: atom_id res chain seq x y z
N MET A 1 -9.85 -10.69 -24.60
CA MET A 1 -9.93 -9.86 -23.37
C MET A 1 -8.77 -10.27 -22.47
N GLU A 2 -7.52 -10.02 -22.87
CA GLU A 2 -6.37 -10.76 -22.28
C GLU A 2 -5.17 -9.85 -21.94
N LEU A 3 -4.96 -8.75 -22.67
CA LEU A 3 -3.72 -7.96 -22.54
C LEU A 3 -3.64 -7.03 -21.30
N LYS A 4 -4.76 -6.73 -20.63
CA LYS A 4 -4.83 -5.63 -19.63
C LYS A 4 -4.71 -6.07 -18.17
N LEU A 5 -5.18 -7.28 -17.84
CA LEU A 5 -4.92 -7.91 -16.53
C LEU A 5 -3.42 -8.26 -16.41
N SER A 6 -2.77 -8.53 -17.54
CA SER A 6 -1.33 -8.82 -17.62
C SER A 6 -0.47 -7.68 -17.07
N THR A 7 -0.72 -6.42 -17.43
CA THR A 7 0.12 -5.29 -16.96
C THR A 7 0.01 -5.06 -15.45
N ASP A 8 -1.21 -5.04 -14.90
CA ASP A 8 -1.42 -4.85 -13.46
C ASP A 8 -0.83 -6.03 -12.66
N ALA A 9 -0.94 -7.26 -13.18
CA ALA A 9 -0.32 -8.45 -12.58
C ALA A 9 1.22 -8.41 -12.64
N ILE A 10 1.80 -7.99 -13.77
CA ILE A 10 3.25 -7.81 -13.92
C ILE A 10 3.77 -6.78 -12.93
N ILE A 11 3.11 -5.62 -12.82
CA ILE A 11 3.52 -4.55 -11.90
C ILE A 11 3.42 -5.02 -10.45
N THR A 12 2.33 -5.71 -10.10
CA THR A 12 2.15 -6.28 -8.75
C THR A 12 3.25 -7.30 -8.44
N THR A 13 3.53 -8.21 -9.37
CA THR A 13 4.55 -9.25 -9.21
C THR A 13 5.95 -8.63 -9.11
N ALA A 14 6.25 -7.63 -9.93
CA ALA A 14 7.52 -6.90 -9.90
C ALA A 14 7.69 -6.16 -8.56
N ALA A 15 6.64 -5.54 -8.03
CA ALA A 15 6.67 -4.88 -6.72
C ALA A 15 6.91 -5.88 -5.59
N ILE A 16 6.23 -7.04 -5.60
CA ILE A 16 6.46 -8.13 -4.65
C ILE A 16 7.90 -8.63 -4.74
N ALA A 17 8.40 -8.90 -5.95
CA ALA A 17 9.77 -9.38 -6.16
C ALA A 17 10.83 -8.37 -5.68
N LEU A 18 10.61 -7.08 -5.93
CA LEU A 18 11.49 -6.01 -5.47
C LEU A 18 11.56 -5.96 -3.93
N LEU A 19 10.41 -5.97 -3.25
CA LEU A 19 10.38 -5.94 -1.79
C LEU A 19 10.88 -7.24 -1.16
N ALA A 20 10.63 -8.39 -1.80
CA ALA A 20 11.22 -9.66 -1.40
C ALA A 20 12.76 -9.60 -1.50
N ALA A 21 13.31 -9.07 -2.59
CA ALA A 21 14.76 -8.92 -2.74
C ALA A 21 15.37 -8.01 -1.65
N ILE A 22 14.71 -6.91 -1.31
CA ILE A 22 15.15 -5.99 -0.24
C ILE A 22 15.12 -6.71 1.13
N THR A 23 14.03 -7.39 1.46
CA THR A 23 13.83 -8.03 2.78
C THR A 23 14.62 -9.32 2.94
N LEU A 24 14.96 -10.02 1.86
CA LEU A 24 15.86 -11.17 1.92
C LEU A 24 17.33 -10.76 2.08
N THR A 25 17.73 -9.59 1.59
CA THR A 25 19.12 -9.09 1.74
C THR A 25 19.35 -8.37 3.07
N LYS A 26 18.34 -7.68 3.60
CA LYS A 26 18.43 -6.90 4.85
C LYS A 26 17.82 -7.60 6.06
N GLY A 27 17.20 -8.76 5.87
CA GLY A 27 16.38 -9.42 6.88
C GLY A 27 14.98 -8.83 6.98
N ASP A 28 14.17 -9.38 7.88
CA ASP A 28 12.83 -8.86 8.15
C ASP A 28 12.91 -7.50 8.83
N VAL A 29 12.72 -6.44 8.03
CA VAL A 29 12.86 -5.07 8.50
C VAL A 29 11.70 -4.67 9.40
N LEU A 30 10.50 -5.23 9.26
CA LEU A 30 9.32 -4.84 10.04
C LEU A 30 9.04 -5.78 11.22
N PHE A 31 9.81 -6.86 11.38
CA PHE A 31 9.66 -7.86 12.44
C PHE A 31 8.26 -8.52 12.51
N ILE A 32 7.56 -8.63 11.38
CA ILE A 32 6.23 -9.27 11.25
C ILE A 32 6.31 -10.59 10.46
N GLY A 33 7.39 -10.78 9.71
CA GLY A 33 7.66 -11.91 8.82
C GLY A 33 7.60 -11.52 7.34
N HIS A 34 8.45 -12.15 6.52
CA HIS A 34 8.57 -11.89 5.08
C HIS A 34 7.26 -12.06 4.30
N TRP A 35 6.35 -12.91 4.78
CA TRP A 35 5.03 -13.14 4.17
C TRP A 35 4.17 -11.88 4.13
N TYR A 36 4.36 -10.96 5.09
CA TYR A 36 3.56 -9.75 5.22
C TYR A 36 3.71 -8.82 4.01
N TYR A 37 4.94 -8.61 3.55
CA TYR A 37 5.24 -7.73 2.42
C TYR A 37 4.47 -8.16 1.17
N ALA A 38 4.49 -9.46 0.83
CA ALA A 38 3.75 -9.99 -0.32
C ALA A 38 2.23 -9.94 -0.11
N SER A 39 1.77 -10.23 1.11
CA SER A 39 0.34 -10.33 1.43
C SER A 39 -0.40 -9.02 1.22
N VAL A 40 0.21 -7.87 1.55
CA VAL A 40 -0.45 -6.56 1.34
C VAL A 40 -0.69 -6.28 -0.15
N PHE A 41 0.29 -6.55 -1.02
CA PHE A 41 0.09 -6.40 -2.48
C PHE A 41 -0.96 -7.36 -3.01
N LEU A 42 -0.93 -8.63 -2.56
CA LEU A 42 -1.93 -9.63 -2.97
C LEU A 42 -3.34 -9.22 -2.54
N LEU A 43 -3.51 -8.72 -1.32
CA LEU A 43 -4.80 -8.23 -0.83
C LEU A 43 -5.30 -7.03 -1.64
N VAL A 44 -4.44 -6.08 -1.97
CA VAL A 44 -4.80 -4.95 -2.84
C VAL A 44 -5.21 -5.43 -4.23
N PHE A 45 -4.45 -6.36 -4.82
CA PHE A 45 -4.76 -6.95 -6.11
C PHE A 45 -6.12 -7.66 -6.10
N ILE A 46 -6.34 -8.54 -5.11
CA ILE A 46 -7.60 -9.28 -4.94
C ILE A 46 -8.78 -8.33 -4.70
N ALA A 47 -8.64 -7.35 -3.81
CA ALA A 47 -9.69 -6.39 -3.51
C ALA A 47 -10.11 -5.61 -4.78
N CYS A 48 -9.15 -5.10 -5.54
CA CYS A 48 -9.42 -4.41 -6.79
C CYS A 48 -10.05 -5.32 -7.86
N ALA A 49 -9.57 -6.58 -7.96
CA ALA A 49 -10.13 -7.57 -8.86
C ALA A 49 -11.60 -7.88 -8.53
N VAL A 50 -11.94 -8.01 -7.25
CA VAL A 50 -13.32 -8.22 -6.78
C VAL A 50 -14.21 -7.01 -7.10
N ILE A 51 -13.70 -5.79 -6.90
CA ILE A 51 -14.42 -4.55 -7.26
C ILE A 51 -14.61 -4.42 -8.79
N LYS A 52 -13.78 -5.13 -9.58
CA LYS A 52 -13.68 -5.03 -11.05
C LYS A 52 -13.27 -3.62 -11.47
N THR A 53 -12.20 -3.12 -10.84
CA THR A 53 -11.65 -1.80 -11.16
C THR A 53 -11.15 -1.72 -12.60
N LYS A 54 -11.08 -0.50 -13.13
CA LYS A 54 -10.54 -0.28 -14.48
C LYS A 54 -9.04 -0.58 -14.58
N PRO A 55 -8.53 -0.87 -15.79
CA PRO A 55 -7.10 -1.10 -16.02
C PRO A 55 -6.24 0.06 -15.49
N LEU A 56 -5.05 -0.25 -14.96
CA LEU A 56 -4.08 0.67 -14.33
C LEU A 56 -4.49 1.22 -12.95
N PHE A 57 -5.70 0.96 -12.47
CA PHE A 57 -6.09 1.33 -11.11
C PHE A 57 -5.23 0.59 -10.08
N ILE A 58 -5.07 -0.73 -10.30
CA ILE A 58 -4.26 -1.60 -9.43
C ILE A 58 -2.81 -1.12 -9.42
N SER A 59 -2.24 -0.81 -10.57
CA SER A 59 -0.88 -0.26 -10.67
C SER A 59 -0.68 0.99 -9.80
N GLY A 60 -1.65 1.91 -9.77
CA GLY A 60 -1.59 3.09 -8.91
C GLY A 60 -1.65 2.75 -7.42
N ALA A 61 -2.54 1.83 -7.04
CA ALA A 61 -2.64 1.34 -5.67
C ALA A 61 -1.37 0.60 -5.20
N VAL A 62 -0.80 -0.25 -6.06
CA VAL A 62 0.46 -0.97 -5.83
C VAL A 62 1.61 0.02 -5.62
N LEU A 63 1.68 1.09 -6.41
CA LEU A 63 2.70 2.13 -6.19
C LEU A 63 2.52 2.78 -4.80
N ALA A 64 1.28 3.09 -4.41
CA ALA A 64 1.01 3.66 -3.10
C ALA A 64 1.42 2.71 -1.95
N VAL A 65 1.11 1.41 -2.06
CA VAL A 65 1.58 0.38 -1.11
C VAL A 65 3.12 0.32 -1.06
N GLY A 66 3.78 0.40 -2.21
CA GLY A 66 5.24 0.44 -2.27
C GLY A 66 5.82 1.65 -1.53
N LEU A 67 5.19 2.81 -1.65
CA LEU A 67 5.60 4.01 -0.91
C LEU A 67 5.36 3.87 0.60
N THR A 68 4.23 3.30 1.03
CA THR A 68 3.99 3.10 2.47
C THR A 68 5.01 2.15 3.05
N PHE A 69 5.32 1.02 2.39
CA PHE A 69 6.41 0.15 2.81
C PHE A 69 7.76 0.87 2.82
N GLY A 70 8.08 1.67 1.81
CA GLY A 70 9.32 2.42 1.74
C GLY A 70 9.50 3.38 2.93
N VAL A 71 8.44 4.08 3.34
CA VAL A 71 8.45 4.96 4.52
C VAL A 71 8.75 4.16 5.78
N TYR A 72 8.05 3.04 5.99
CA TYR A 72 8.21 2.21 7.18
C TYR A 72 9.57 1.50 7.26
N ILE A 73 10.05 0.96 6.13
CA ILE A 73 11.39 0.35 6.04
C ILE A 73 12.46 1.39 6.34
N ARG A 74 12.35 2.60 5.75
CA ARG A 74 13.30 3.68 6.01
C ARG A 74 13.30 4.11 7.47
N ALA A 75 12.13 4.26 8.09
CA ALA A 75 12.00 4.61 9.49
C ALA A 75 12.67 3.55 10.40
N ASN A 76 12.51 2.26 10.06
CA ASN A 76 13.10 1.18 10.85
C ASN A 76 14.61 0.96 10.62
N TRP A 77 15.19 1.56 9.58
CA TRP A 77 16.65 1.65 9.44
C TRP A 77 17.28 2.81 10.22
N GLY A 78 16.46 3.67 10.85
CA GLY A 78 16.92 4.77 11.68
C GLY A 78 17.41 4.31 13.07
N PRO A 79 18.32 5.08 13.73
CA PRO A 79 18.85 4.73 15.06
C PRO A 79 17.79 4.64 16.18
N SER A 80 16.64 5.28 15.99
CA SER A 80 15.51 5.36 16.94
C SER A 80 14.54 4.18 16.86
N ALA A 81 14.78 3.21 15.96
CA ALA A 81 13.91 2.08 15.66
C ALA A 81 13.69 1.06 16.80
N ILE A 82 14.49 1.09 17.86
CA ILE A 82 14.62 -0.02 18.82
C ILE A 82 13.34 -0.23 19.66
N ASN A 83 12.46 0.77 19.78
CA ASN A 83 11.30 0.72 20.67
C ASN A 83 9.93 0.94 20.00
N ASP A 84 9.87 1.36 18.74
CA ASP A 84 8.59 1.65 18.08
C ASP A 84 8.09 0.39 17.33
N LEU A 85 6.88 -0.06 17.65
CA LEU A 85 6.14 -1.12 16.97
C LEU A 85 5.66 -0.66 15.58
N LEU A 86 6.57 -0.14 14.76
CA LEU A 86 6.29 0.44 13.44
C LEU A 86 5.58 -0.54 12.51
N GLY A 87 5.92 -1.83 12.59
CA GLY A 87 5.19 -2.85 11.86
C GLY A 87 3.68 -2.82 12.12
N LEU A 88 3.26 -2.71 13.39
CA LEU A 88 1.84 -2.64 13.75
C LEU A 88 1.21 -1.33 13.29
N GLY A 89 1.96 -0.22 13.33
CA GLY A 89 1.54 1.04 12.73
C GLY A 89 1.08 0.87 11.28
N HIS A 90 1.86 0.16 10.47
CA HIS A 90 1.48 -0.11 9.08
C HIS A 90 0.22 -0.99 9.01
N ILE A 91 0.15 -2.08 9.78
CA ILE A 91 -1.01 -2.99 9.78
C ILE A 91 -2.29 -2.26 10.13
N PHE A 92 -2.28 -1.47 11.22
CA PHE A 92 -3.47 -0.77 11.68
C PHE A 92 -3.89 0.38 10.75
N SER A 93 -2.99 0.90 9.94
CA SER A 93 -3.30 1.90 8.92
C SER A 93 -3.95 1.32 7.66
N LEU A 94 -3.72 0.04 7.34
CA LEU A 94 -4.28 -0.62 6.16
C LEU A 94 -5.82 -0.59 6.05
N PRO A 95 -6.62 -0.77 7.12
CA PRO A 95 -8.08 -0.63 7.05
C PRO A 95 -8.54 0.68 6.38
N GLY A 96 -7.97 1.82 6.77
CA GLY A 96 -8.24 3.09 6.11
C GLY A 96 -7.85 3.11 4.64
N ALA A 97 -6.70 2.54 4.31
CA ALA A 97 -6.24 2.41 2.92
C ALA A 97 -7.20 1.58 2.08
N PHE A 98 -7.70 0.46 2.61
CA PHE A 98 -8.68 -0.40 1.94
C PHE A 98 -10.05 0.27 1.79
N VAL A 99 -10.49 1.07 2.77
CA VAL A 99 -11.72 1.86 2.65
C VAL A 99 -11.58 2.90 1.52
N GLY A 100 -10.47 3.65 1.51
CA GLY A 100 -10.20 4.64 0.46
C GLY A 100 -10.10 4.00 -0.93
N LEU A 101 -9.39 2.87 -1.03
CA LEU A 101 -9.28 2.06 -2.25
C LEU A 101 -10.64 1.55 -2.73
N PHE A 102 -11.49 1.10 -1.82
CA PHE A 102 -12.84 0.61 -2.15
C PHE A 102 -13.70 1.74 -2.74
N ILE A 103 -13.74 2.89 -2.07
CA ILE A 103 -14.50 4.07 -2.53
C ILE A 103 -14.03 4.51 -3.92
N THR A 104 -12.72 4.74 -4.10
CA THR A 104 -12.22 5.21 -5.40
C THR A 104 -12.30 4.13 -6.48
N GLY A 105 -12.22 2.85 -6.11
CA GLY A 105 -12.41 1.71 -7.02
C GLY A 105 -13.83 1.64 -7.56
N VAL A 106 -14.83 1.80 -6.70
CA VAL A 106 -16.25 1.85 -7.10
C VAL A 106 -16.53 3.08 -7.97
N ILE A 107 -15.99 4.25 -7.62
CA ILE A 107 -16.13 5.47 -8.42
C ILE A 107 -15.45 5.29 -9.79
N SER A 108 -14.22 4.77 -9.82
CA SER A 108 -13.47 4.52 -11.06
C SER A 108 -14.24 3.59 -12.00
N ARG A 109 -14.82 2.51 -11.47
CA ARG A 109 -15.68 1.58 -12.21
C ARG A 109 -16.91 2.27 -12.79
N SER A 110 -17.60 3.08 -11.98
CA SER A 110 -18.89 3.69 -12.35
C SER A 110 -18.76 4.92 -13.24
N SER A 111 -17.61 5.59 -13.21
CA SER A 111 -17.35 6.79 -14.01
C SER A 111 -17.25 6.48 -15.50
N LYS A 112 -17.60 7.43 -16.38
CA LYS A 112 -17.28 7.33 -17.82
C LYS A 112 -15.82 7.68 -18.15
N CYS A 113 -15.00 7.87 -17.12
CA CYS A 113 -13.61 8.26 -17.29
C CYS A 113 -12.77 7.08 -17.80
N HIS A 114 -12.32 7.16 -19.05
CA HIS A 114 -11.49 6.15 -19.69
C HIS A 114 -10.01 6.54 -19.77
N LYS A 115 -9.64 7.73 -19.28
CA LYS A 115 -8.25 8.18 -19.30
C LYS A 115 -7.42 7.33 -18.34
N PRO A 116 -6.43 6.56 -18.83
CA PRO A 116 -5.66 5.62 -18.03
C PRO A 116 -4.94 6.29 -16.86
N ILE A 117 -4.42 7.49 -17.09
CA ILE A 117 -3.71 8.26 -16.05
C ILE A 117 -4.62 8.68 -14.89
N LEU A 118 -5.88 9.02 -15.16
CA LEU A 118 -6.83 9.38 -14.10
C LEU A 118 -7.19 8.15 -13.27
N VAL A 119 -7.39 7.01 -13.92
CA VAL A 119 -7.67 5.74 -13.24
C VAL A 119 -6.49 5.33 -12.34
N PHE A 120 -5.26 5.48 -12.83
CA PHE A 120 -4.04 5.27 -12.04
C PHE A 120 -3.99 6.19 -10.81
N ILE A 121 -4.21 7.50 -11.01
CA ILE A 121 -4.21 8.50 -9.92
C ILE A 121 -5.30 8.17 -8.89
N MET A 122 -6.48 7.71 -9.30
CA MET A 122 -7.55 7.32 -8.37
C MET A 122 -7.17 6.12 -7.49
N GLY A 123 -6.45 5.13 -8.04
CA GLY A 123 -5.94 4.01 -7.27
C GLY A 123 -4.88 4.45 -6.25
N PHE A 124 -3.93 5.28 -6.72
CA PHE A 124 -2.87 5.84 -5.89
C PHE A 124 -3.42 6.70 -4.75
N LEU A 125 -4.27 7.68 -5.07
CA LEU A 125 -4.85 8.59 -4.08
C LEU A 125 -5.84 7.88 -3.16
N GLY A 126 -6.64 6.94 -3.65
CA GLY A 126 -7.58 6.21 -2.81
C GLY A 126 -6.88 5.42 -1.71
N PHE A 127 -5.88 4.63 -2.08
CA PHE A 127 -5.08 3.89 -1.10
C PHE A 127 -4.29 4.85 -0.20
N GLY A 128 -3.56 5.80 -0.79
CA GLY A 128 -2.67 6.70 -0.07
C GLY A 128 -3.39 7.62 0.92
N THR A 129 -4.49 8.27 0.50
CA THR A 129 -5.25 9.15 1.41
C THR A 129 -5.94 8.38 2.52
N GLY A 130 -6.51 7.20 2.21
CA GLY A 130 -7.09 6.32 3.22
C GLY A 130 -6.06 5.86 4.25
N PHE A 131 -4.85 5.53 3.80
CA PHE A 131 -3.74 5.17 4.68
C PHE A 131 -3.34 6.34 5.59
N ILE A 132 -3.12 7.54 5.01
CA ILE A 132 -2.67 8.73 5.76
C ILE A 132 -3.71 9.15 6.80
N ILE A 133 -5.00 9.21 6.42
CA ILE A 133 -6.07 9.63 7.34
C ILE A 133 -6.10 8.70 8.57
N ASN A 134 -6.09 7.39 8.34
CA ASN A 134 -6.14 6.41 9.41
C ASN A 134 -4.85 6.41 10.24
N GLN A 135 -3.69 6.59 9.60
CA GLN A 135 -2.42 6.78 10.29
C GLN A 135 -2.49 7.98 11.25
N THR A 136 -3.00 9.13 10.80
CA THR A 136 -3.11 10.34 11.64
C THR A 136 -4.02 10.09 12.84
N VAL A 137 -5.13 9.37 12.67
CA VAL A 137 -6.02 9.00 13.78
C VAL A 137 -5.30 8.09 14.78
N LEU A 138 -4.62 7.04 14.31
CA LEU A 138 -3.89 6.12 15.19
C LEU A 138 -2.78 6.82 15.97
N CYS A 139 -2.02 7.68 15.29
CA CYS A 139 -0.91 8.43 15.89
C CYS A 139 -1.37 9.48 16.92
N SER A 140 -2.64 9.89 16.86
CA SER A 140 -3.22 10.86 17.81
C SER A 140 -3.99 10.22 18.95
N THR A 141 -4.32 8.93 18.86
CA THR A 141 -5.23 8.27 19.82
C THR A 141 -4.65 7.02 20.48
N VAL A 142 -3.95 6.17 19.73
CA VAL A 142 -3.59 4.81 20.19
C VAL A 142 -2.08 4.58 20.31
N MET A 143 -1.27 5.20 19.45
CA MET A 143 0.17 4.93 19.37
C MET A 143 0.96 6.23 19.20
N ALA A 144 2.12 6.33 19.86
CA ALA A 144 3.09 7.37 19.55
C ALA A 144 3.80 7.01 18.22
N CYS A 145 3.80 7.94 17.26
CA CYS A 145 4.41 7.74 15.94
C CYS A 145 5.67 8.63 15.75
N SER A 146 6.45 8.83 16.81
CA SER A 146 7.63 9.71 16.82
C SER A 146 8.62 9.41 15.70
N ALA A 147 8.87 8.13 15.41
CA ALA A 147 9.76 7.74 14.33
C ALA A 147 9.25 8.06 12.91
N LEU A 148 7.94 8.31 12.72
CA LEU A 148 7.39 8.82 11.45
C LEU A 148 7.35 10.36 11.40
N SER A 149 7.33 11.06 12.54
CA SER A 149 7.30 12.53 12.59
C SER A 149 8.68 13.20 12.57
N GLY A 150 9.77 12.43 12.66
CA GLY A 150 11.13 12.96 12.60
C GLY A 150 11.53 13.81 13.80
N SER A 151 10.98 13.50 14.97
CA SER A 151 11.30 14.13 16.27
C SER A 151 12.15 13.22 17.14
#